data_AF-C7S6Z1-F1
#
_entry.id   AF-C7S6Z1-F1
#
_cell.length_a   1.000
_cell.length_b   1.000
_cell.length_c   1.000
_cell.angle_alpha   90.00
_cell.angle_beta   90.00
_cell.angle_gamma   90.00
#
_symmetry.space_group_name_H-M   'P 1'
#
loop_
_entity.id
_entity.type
_entity.pdbx_description
1 polymer ?
#
loop_
_entity_poly.entity_id
_entity_poly.type
_entity_poly.pdbx_seq_one_letter_code
_entity_poly.pdbx_strand_id
1 'polypeptide(L)'
;IGRLVLDASFSPVRRVAYAVEAARVEQRTDLDKLVIDIETNGTIDAEEAVRTAADILSDQLSVFGDFTHRDRGAAKPANNGVDPVLLRPIDDL
;
A
#
# COMPACT_ATOMS: atom_id res chain seq x y z
N ILE A 1 -45.03 -21.94 8.37
CA ILE A 1 -44.58 -20.85 9.28
C ILE A 1 -43.18 -21.24 9.76
N GLY A 2 -42.20 -20.35 9.60
CA GLY A 2 -40.81 -20.59 10.01
C GLY A 2 -39.82 -20.03 8.99
N ARG A 3 -39.48 -18.75 9.10
CA ARG A 3 -38.34 -18.15 8.40
C ARG A 3 -37.47 -17.49 9.47
N LEU A 4 -36.24 -17.99 9.62
CA LEU A 4 -35.21 -17.36 10.43
C LEU A 4 -34.47 -16.38 9.52
N VAL A 5 -34.56 -15.10 9.86
CA VAL A 5 -33.81 -14.05 9.19
C VAL A 5 -32.55 -13.82 10.01
N LEU A 6 -31.40 -13.85 9.33
CA LEU A 6 -30.09 -13.56 9.90
C LEU A 6 -29.53 -12.31 9.22
N ASP A 7 -28.65 -11.61 9.92
CA ASP A 7 -27.99 -10.43 9.38
C ASP A 7 -26.99 -10.78 8.27
N ALA A 8 -26.80 -9.80 7.39
CA ALA A 8 -25.92 -9.84 6.24
C ALA A 8 -24.45 -9.74 6.64
N SER A 9 -23.86 -10.83 7.15
CA SER A 9 -22.44 -10.88 7.50
C SER A 9 -21.59 -11.26 6.27
N PHE A 10 -21.37 -10.30 5.37
CA PHE A 10 -20.60 -10.47 4.11
C PHE A 10 -19.21 -9.83 4.15
N SER A 11 -18.60 -9.62 5.33
CA SER A 11 -17.24 -9.10 5.43
C SER A 11 -16.21 -10.24 5.38
N PRO A 12 -15.31 -10.28 4.38
CA PRO A 12 -14.20 -11.22 4.36
C PRO A 12 -13.04 -10.81 5.30
N VAL A 13 -13.02 -9.56 5.77
CA VAL A 13 -12.01 -9.04 6.71
C VAL A 13 -12.46 -9.31 8.14
N ARG A 14 -11.57 -9.93 8.94
CA ARG A 14 -11.81 -10.32 10.34
C ARG A 14 -11.25 -9.31 11.34
N ARG A 15 -10.04 -8.81 11.09
CA ARG A 15 -9.34 -7.88 12.00
C ARG A 15 -8.47 -6.92 11.21
N VAL A 16 -8.41 -5.68 11.68
CA VAL A 16 -7.51 -4.64 11.18
C VAL A 16 -6.88 -3.95 12.38
N ALA A 17 -5.56 -3.80 12.38
CA ALA A 17 -4.81 -2.99 13.33
C ALA A 17 -3.86 -2.06 12.57
N TYR A 18 -3.58 -0.89 13.12
CA TYR A 18 -2.63 0.05 12.53
C TYR A 18 -1.68 0.60 13.60
N ALA A 19 -0.46 0.90 13.19
CA ALA A 19 0.56 1.58 13.99
C ALA A 19 1.30 2.60 13.13
N VAL A 20 1.69 3.72 13.73
CA VAL A 20 2.50 4.75 13.09
C VAL A 20 3.84 4.81 13.81
N GLU A 21 4.91 4.65 13.05
CA GLU A 21 6.29 4.63 13.53
C GLU A 21 7.08 5.75 12.86
N ALA A 22 8.08 6.30 13.54
CA ALA A 22 8.98 7.27 12.92
C ALA A 22 9.82 6.59 11.83
N ALA A 23 9.79 7.12 10.62
CA ALA A 23 10.54 6.61 9.48
C ALA A 23 11.77 7.48 9.23
N ARG A 24 12.95 6.87 9.25
CA ARG A 24 14.15 7.49 8.68
C ARG A 24 14.37 6.95 7.28
N VAL A 25 14.21 7.81 6.28
CA VAL A 25 14.46 7.48 4.88
C VAL A 25 15.68 8.27 4.43
N GLU A 26 16.81 7.56 4.28
CA GLU A 26 18.10 8.15 3.91
C GLU A 26 18.53 9.27 4.89
N GLN A 27 18.60 10.51 4.41
CA GLN A 27 18.95 11.71 5.19
C GLN A 27 17.70 12.43 5.73
N ARG A 28 16.50 11.98 5.39
CA ARG A 28 15.24 12.58 5.85
C ARG A 28 14.73 11.87 7.10
N THR A 29 14.38 12.68 8.11
CA THR A 29 13.89 12.23 9.42
C THR A 29 12.47 12.72 9.72
N ASP A 30 11.86 13.42 8.76
CA ASP A 30 10.55 14.07 8.86
C ASP A 30 9.41 13.20 8.31
N LEU A 31 9.60 11.89 8.22
CA LEU A 31 8.64 10.97 7.62
C LEU A 31 8.09 9.99 8.65
N ASP A 32 6.86 9.58 8.43
CA ASP A 32 6.17 8.56 9.23
C ASP A 32 5.94 7.30 8.40
N LYS A 33 6.05 6.14 9.04
CA LYS A 33 5.76 4.82 8.48
C LYS A 33 4.43 4.34 9.05
N LEU A 34 3.46 4.11 8.18
CA LEU A 34 2.20 3.47 8.52
C LEU A 34 2.33 1.96 8.33
N VAL A 35 2.10 1.20 9.40
CA VAL A 35 2.02 -0.26 9.39
C VAL A 35 0.56 -0.64 9.60
N ILE A 36 0.00 -1.48 8.72
CA ILE A 36 -1.37 -1.98 8.80
C ILE A 36 -1.32 -3.50 8.80
N ASP A 37 -1.84 -4.11 9.87
CA ASP A 37 -1.98 -5.56 10.00
C ASP A 37 -3.42 -5.95 9.73
N ILE A 38 -3.64 -6.75 8.68
CA ILE A 38 -4.97 -7.16 8.22
C ILE A 38 -5.08 -8.68 8.27
N GLU A 39 -6.16 -9.15 8.85
CA GLU A 39 -6.50 -10.57 8.93
C GLU A 39 -7.79 -10.81 8.14
N THR A 40 -7.71 -11.63 7.10
CA THR A 40 -8.88 -12.00 6.26
C THR A 40 -9.25 -13.47 6.48
N ASN A 41 -10.46 -13.84 6.09
CA ASN A 41 -10.94 -15.22 6.10
C ASN A 41 -10.45 -16.04 4.88
N GLY A 42 -9.52 -15.51 4.07
CA GLY A 42 -8.98 -16.14 2.87
C GLY A 42 -9.84 -16.02 1.60
N THR A 43 -11.01 -15.37 1.67
CA THR A 43 -11.83 -15.11 0.46
C THR A 43 -11.25 -14.00 -0.40
N ILE A 44 -10.55 -13.04 0.21
CA ILE A 44 -9.82 -11.96 -0.46
C ILE A 44 -8.43 -11.84 0.16
N ASP A 45 -7.44 -11.51 -0.66
CA ASP A 45 -6.11 -11.19 -0.16
C ASP A 45 -6.11 -9.81 0.54
N ALA A 46 -5.22 -9.64 1.52
CA ALA A 46 -5.11 -8.39 2.26
C ALA A 46 -4.71 -7.22 1.34
N GLU A 47 -3.83 -7.45 0.36
CA GLU A 47 -3.44 -6.44 -0.62
C GLU A 47 -4.64 -5.97 -1.45
N GLU A 48 -5.43 -6.91 -1.95
CA GLU A 48 -6.60 -6.61 -2.77
C GLU A 48 -7.67 -5.87 -1.97
N ALA A 49 -7.91 -6.27 -0.72
CA ALA A 49 -8.82 -5.58 0.19
C ALA A 49 -8.39 -4.11 0.42
N VAL A 50 -7.09 -3.86 0.60
CA VAL A 50 -6.55 -2.49 0.75
C VAL A 50 -6.71 -1.69 -0.53
N ARG A 51 -6.48 -2.28 -1.69
CA ARG A 51 -6.67 -1.59 -2.98
C ARG A 51 -8.11 -1.15 -3.15
N THR A 52 -9.07 -2.04 -2.93
CA THR A 52 -10.50 -1.69 -2.99
C THR A 52 -10.86 -0.61 -1.97
N ALA A 53 -10.31 -0.67 -0.75
CA ALA A 53 -10.53 0.38 0.24
C ALA A 53 -9.95 1.74 -0.18
N ALA A 54 -8.78 1.76 -0.82
CA ALA A 54 -8.15 2.96 -1.35
C ALA A 54 -8.95 3.58 -2.50
N ASP A 55 -9.52 2.75 -3.38
CA ASP A 55 -10.40 3.21 -4.45
C ASP A 55 -11.67 3.86 -3.87
N ILE A 56 -12.32 3.21 -2.91
CA ILE A 56 -13.49 3.76 -2.21
C ILE A 56 -13.14 5.10 -1.55
N LEU A 57 -12.00 5.18 -0.86
CA LEU A 57 -11.54 6.42 -0.23
C LEU A 57 -11.32 7.54 -1.25
N SER A 58 -10.72 7.22 -2.39
CA SER A 58 -10.50 8.18 -3.49
C SER A 58 -11.83 8.69 -4.04
N ASP A 59 -12.80 7.81 -4.24
CA ASP A 59 -14.15 8.17 -4.66
C ASP A 59 -14.83 9.10 -3.64
N GLN A 60 -14.68 8.85 -2.33
CA GLN A 60 -15.22 9.73 -1.29
C GLN A 60 -14.53 11.11 -1.27
N LEU A 61 -13.23 11.17 -1.59
CA LEU A 61 -12.45 12.41 -1.63
C LEU A 61 -12.75 13.28 -2.85
N SER A 62 -13.35 12.73 -3.90
CA SER A 62 -13.75 13.46 -5.12
C SER A 62 -14.66 14.67 -4.84
N VAL A 63 -15.39 14.65 -3.72
CA VAL A 63 -16.22 15.77 -3.28
C VAL A 63 -15.40 17.00 -2.91
N PHE A 64 -14.14 16.84 -2.52
CA PHE A 64 -13.24 17.92 -2.12
C PHE A 64 -12.33 18.44 -3.25
N GLY A 65 -12.39 17.84 -4.45
CA GLY A 65 -11.65 18.24 -5.64
C GLY A 65 -11.56 17.11 -6.68
N ASP A 66 -11.16 17.42 -7.91
CA ASP A 66 -10.94 16.42 -8.98
C ASP A 66 -9.69 15.56 -8.68
N PHE A 67 -9.82 14.64 -7.73
CA PHE A 67 -8.90 13.51 -7.55
C PHE A 67 -9.21 12.45 -8.63
N THR A 68 -9.05 12.84 -9.90
CA THR A 68 -9.04 11.89 -11.00
C THR A 68 -7.92 10.88 -10.72
N HIS A 69 -8.28 9.60 -10.82
CA HIS A 69 -7.40 8.45 -10.67
C HIS A 69 -6.06 8.78 -11.34
N ARG A 70 -5.01 9.03 -10.55
CA ARG A 70 -3.68 9.20 -11.11
C ARG A 70 -3.34 7.85 -11.72
N ASP A 71 -3.50 7.75 -13.04
CA ASP A 71 -3.04 6.60 -13.82
C ASP A 71 -1.70 6.17 -13.28
N ARG A 72 -1.56 4.86 -13.03
CA ARG A 72 -0.34 4.18 -12.54
C ARG A 72 0.90 4.72 -13.28
N GLY A 73 1.42 5.81 -12.74
CA GLY A 73 2.46 6.61 -13.37
C GLY A 73 3.78 5.96 -13.09
N ALA A 74 4.23 5.17 -14.07
CA ALA A 74 5.55 4.61 -14.25
C ALA A 74 6.15 3.88 -13.03
N ALA A 75 6.39 2.57 -13.20
CA ALA A 75 7.40 1.89 -12.41
C ALA A 75 8.65 2.78 -12.37
N LYS A 76 9.04 3.23 -11.18
CA LYS A 76 10.29 3.96 -10.96
C LYS A 76 11.38 3.09 -11.61
N PRO A 77 12.13 3.57 -12.61
CA PRO A 77 13.20 2.77 -13.17
C PRO A 77 14.10 2.39 -12.01
N ALA A 78 14.28 1.08 -11.81
CA ALA A 78 15.31 0.61 -10.91
C ALA A 78 16.61 1.22 -11.42
N ASN A 79 17.18 2.16 -10.67
CA ASN A 79 18.54 2.61 -10.91
C ASN A 79 19.46 1.44 -10.58
N ASN A 80 19.57 0.49 -11.52
CA ASN A 80 20.68 -0.46 -11.56
C ASN A 80 21.88 0.27 -12.17
N GLY A 81 22.27 1.40 -11.56
CA GLY A 81 23.52 2.06 -11.84
C GLY A 81 24.61 1.34 -11.05
N VAL A 82 25.19 0.30 -11.64
CA VAL A 82 26.51 -0.15 -11.17
C VAL A 82 27.49 0.96 -11.54
N ASP A 83 28.10 1.58 -10.53
CA ASP A 83 29.04 2.67 -10.72
C ASP A 83 30.22 2.19 -11.60
N PRO A 84 30.49 2.80 -12.77
CA PRO A 84 31.51 2.32 -13.71
C PRO A 84 32.92 2.32 -13.13
N VAL A 85 33.15 2.98 -11.99
CA VAL A 85 34.41 2.90 -11.23
C VAL A 85 34.62 1.49 -10.66
N LEU A 86 33.55 0.78 -10.29
CA LEU A 86 33.63 -0.57 -9.70
C LEU A 86 33.96 -1.67 -10.73
N LEU A 87 33.94 -1.34 -12.03
CA LEU A 87 34.35 -2.23 -13.12
C LEU A 87 35.80 -2.01 -13.55
N ARG A 88 36.52 -1.07 -12.93
CA ARG A 88 37.94 -0.86 -13.24
C ARG A 88 38.77 -1.97 -12.59
N PRO A 89 39.63 -2.67 -13.35
CA PRO A 89 40.62 -3.57 -12.77
C PRO A 89 41.49 -2.82 -11.74
N ILE A 90 41.90 -3.52 -10.69
CA ILE A 90 42.67 -2.98 -9.55
C ILE A 90 44.05 -2.44 -9.99
N ASP A 91 44.47 -2.69 -11.22
CA ASP A 91 45.80 -2.38 -11.75
C ASP A 91 46.04 -0.89 -12.12
N ASP A 92 45.04 -0.01 -11.98
CA ASP A 92 45.10 1.43 -12.31
C ASP A 92 45.00 2.38 -11.09
N LEU A 93 45.41 1.95 -9.89
CA LEU A 93 45.54 2.80 -8.68
C LEU A 93 46.96 3.32 -8.46
#